data_AF-A0A9C9GE15-F1
#
_entry.id   AF-A0A9C9GE15-F1
#
_cell.length_a   1.000
_cell.length_b   1.000
_cell.length_c   1.000
_cell.angle_alpha   90.00
_cell.angle_beta   90.00
_cell.angle_gamma   90.00
#
_symmetry.space_group_name_H-M   'P 1'
#
loop_
_entity.id
_entity.type
_entity.pdbx_description
1 polymer ?
#
loop_
_entity_poly.entity_id
_entity_poly.type
_entity_poly.pdbx_seq_one_letter_code
_entity_poly.pdbx_strand_id
1 'polypeptide(L)'
;NGEYWGIYNIRERANRYMVAHNHDLNPDRIDLLQGNWRVRAGSNEDYLDLLVFARNNDLSLEENYAYIRSKMDVTNYIDALIAQIYFAQTDQGNIRYWREQSDEGKWRWLVYDLDWGFWPSHLHNNTLASMTNPAGTGVQQSVDTSLTVNLLQNEDFTAELIERFAYHLNNTFASERVVDRIAILADNIESEMPRQIDRWGGSMERWQREIEQLKDFARQRPLIVMGHLQKKFQLSNEEMAIFEQWANR
;
A
#
# COMPACT_ATOMS: atom_id res chain seq x y z
N ASN A 1 -30.28 19.93 6.62
CA ASN A 1 -31.46 20.82 6.50
C ASN A 1 -31.87 21.05 5.04
N GLY A 2 -31.91 20.01 4.19
CA GLY A 2 -32.31 20.15 2.78
C GLY A 2 -31.27 20.79 1.84
N GLU A 3 -30.20 21.38 2.37
CA GLU A 3 -29.13 21.96 1.56
C GLU A 3 -28.17 20.91 1.00
N TYR A 4 -27.82 21.04 -0.29
CA TYR A 4 -26.75 20.26 -0.90
C TYR A 4 -25.42 20.56 -0.23
N TRP A 5 -24.65 19.53 0.10
CA TRP A 5 -23.37 19.69 0.83
C TRP A 5 -22.15 19.19 0.05
N GLY A 6 -22.32 18.89 -1.23
CA GLY A 6 -21.24 18.41 -2.08
C GLY A 6 -21.18 16.89 -2.22
N ILE A 7 -20.16 16.47 -2.94
CA ILE A 7 -19.84 15.07 -3.23
C ILE A 7 -19.05 14.49 -2.06
N TYR A 8 -19.46 13.30 -1.61
CA TYR A 8 -18.83 12.58 -0.52
C TYR A 8 -18.36 11.20 -0.96
N ASN A 9 -17.21 10.79 -0.45
CA ASN A 9 -16.72 9.43 -0.58
C ASN A 9 -17.08 8.63 0.68
N ILE A 10 -18.12 7.81 0.59
CA ILE A 10 -18.52 6.92 1.68
C ILE A 10 -17.63 5.68 1.61
N ARG A 11 -16.96 5.38 2.73
CA ARG A 11 -16.03 4.24 2.83
C ARG A 11 -16.39 3.38 4.02
N GLU A 12 -16.15 2.09 3.89
CA GLU A 12 -16.15 1.20 5.03
C GLU A 12 -15.02 1.60 5.98
N ARG A 13 -15.31 1.67 7.28
CA ARG A 13 -14.33 2.06 8.28
C ARG A 13 -13.43 0.87 8.59
N ALA A 14 -12.13 1.00 8.35
CA ALA A 14 -11.12 -0.04 8.61
C ALA A 14 -10.94 -0.40 10.10
N ASN A 15 -11.94 -1.02 10.72
CA ASN A 15 -11.97 -1.40 12.13
C ASN A 15 -12.20 -2.92 12.27
N ARG A 16 -12.26 -3.40 13.52
CA ARG A 16 -12.48 -4.84 13.80
C ARG A 16 -13.81 -5.37 13.25
N TYR A 17 -14.83 -4.53 13.11
CA TYR A 17 -16.12 -4.94 12.55
C TYR A 17 -16.04 -5.16 11.03
N MET A 18 -15.32 -4.28 10.31
CA MET A 18 -15.01 -4.50 8.89
C MET A 18 -14.28 -5.82 8.70
N VAL A 19 -13.22 -6.04 9.50
CA VAL A 19 -12.42 -7.28 9.42
C VAL A 19 -13.29 -8.49 9.70
N ALA A 20 -14.07 -8.46 10.78
CA ALA A 20 -14.98 -9.53 11.15
C ALA A 20 -15.98 -9.86 10.05
N HIS A 21 -16.59 -8.83 9.44
CA HIS A 21 -17.58 -9.01 8.39
C HIS A 21 -16.98 -9.58 7.10
N ASN A 22 -15.81 -9.08 6.67
CA ASN A 22 -15.19 -9.47 5.40
C ASN A 22 -14.43 -10.82 5.47
N HIS A 23 -14.25 -11.38 6.67
CA HIS A 23 -13.51 -12.63 6.89
C HIS A 23 -14.29 -13.67 7.72
N ASP A 24 -15.58 -13.45 7.98
CA ASP A 24 -16.43 -14.31 8.80
C ASP A 24 -15.85 -14.63 10.20
N LEU A 25 -15.28 -13.61 10.85
CA LEU A 25 -14.65 -13.72 12.18
C LEU A 25 -15.51 -13.10 13.28
N ASN A 26 -15.17 -13.41 14.54
CA ASN A 26 -15.76 -12.73 15.69
C ASN A 26 -15.06 -11.37 15.93
N PRO A 27 -15.79 -10.23 15.94
CA PRO A 27 -15.19 -8.91 16.14
C PRO A 27 -14.52 -8.72 17.51
N ASP A 28 -14.84 -9.55 18.51
CA ASP A 28 -14.23 -9.50 19.84
C ASP A 28 -12.94 -10.34 19.93
N ARG A 29 -12.62 -11.10 18.87
CA ARG A 29 -11.41 -11.93 18.76
C ARG A 29 -10.45 -11.40 17.70
N ILE A 30 -10.29 -10.08 17.63
CA ILE A 30 -9.44 -9.40 16.66
C ILE A 30 -8.48 -8.46 17.37
N ASP A 31 -7.19 -8.66 17.11
CA ASP A 31 -6.18 -7.63 17.36
C ASP A 31 -6.16 -6.69 16.17
N LEU A 32 -6.25 -5.39 16.41
CA LEU A 32 -6.17 -4.36 15.37
C LEU A 32 -5.27 -3.23 15.84
N LEU A 33 -4.23 -2.97 15.07
CA LEU A 33 -3.21 -1.98 15.35
C LEU A 33 -3.19 -0.91 14.26
N GLN A 34 -2.67 0.27 14.59
CA GLN A 34 -2.53 1.40 13.67
C GLN A 34 -1.15 2.06 13.80
N GLY A 35 -0.54 2.40 12.65
CA GLY A 35 0.75 3.08 12.59
C GLY A 35 1.82 2.28 13.34
N ASN A 36 2.48 2.91 14.31
CA ASN A 36 3.42 2.26 15.21
C ASN A 36 2.69 1.53 16.33
N TRP A 37 2.06 0.39 15.99
CA TRP A 37 1.47 -0.62 16.88
C TRP A 37 0.52 -0.06 17.94
N ARG A 38 -0.14 1.06 17.62
CA ARG A 38 -1.15 1.65 18.50
C ARG A 38 -2.39 0.77 18.47
N VAL A 39 -2.76 0.25 19.64
CA VAL A 39 -3.95 -0.59 19.81
C VAL A 39 -5.23 0.17 19.46
N ARG A 40 -6.03 -0.41 18.55
CA ARG A 40 -7.40 0.00 18.22
C ARG A 40 -8.42 -1.06 18.66
N ALA A 41 -8.02 -2.32 18.75
CA ALA A 41 -8.74 -3.43 19.35
C ALA A 41 -7.76 -4.53 19.78
N GLY A 42 -8.13 -5.34 20.78
CA GLY A 42 -7.32 -6.47 21.24
C GLY A 42 -6.01 -6.05 21.92
N SER A 43 -4.93 -6.78 21.62
CA SER A 43 -3.57 -6.61 22.14
C SER A 43 -2.58 -6.33 21.02
N ASN A 44 -1.41 -5.79 21.36
CA ASN A 44 -0.27 -5.67 20.45
C ASN A 44 0.88 -6.64 20.76
N GLU A 45 0.75 -7.47 21.79
CA GLU A 45 1.82 -8.34 22.28
C GLU A 45 2.37 -9.26 21.18
N ASP A 46 1.50 -9.99 20.48
CA ASP A 46 1.93 -10.90 19.40
C ASP A 46 2.63 -10.18 18.24
N TYR A 47 2.21 -8.95 17.91
CA TYR A 47 2.90 -8.14 16.91
C TYR A 47 4.28 -7.68 17.38
N LEU A 48 4.38 -7.27 18.65
CA LEU A 48 5.65 -6.86 19.24
C LEU A 48 6.61 -8.06 19.31
N ASP A 49 6.11 -9.26 19.61
CA ASP A 49 6.90 -10.49 19.57
C ASP A 49 7.41 -10.80 18.15
N LEU A 50 6.55 -10.64 17.13
CA LEU A 50 6.94 -10.75 15.72
C LEU A 50 8.05 -9.75 15.36
N LEU A 51 7.88 -8.47 15.74
CA LEU A 51 8.89 -7.43 15.48
C LEU A 51 10.20 -7.69 16.21
N VAL A 52 10.15 -8.11 17.47
CA VAL A 52 11.33 -8.46 18.28
C VAL A 52 12.05 -9.65 17.65
N PHE A 53 11.31 -10.68 17.22
CA PHE A 53 11.90 -11.83 16.53
C PHE A 53 12.61 -11.39 15.24
N ALA A 54 11.95 -10.60 14.39
CA ALA A 54 12.53 -10.11 13.14
C ALA A 54 13.79 -9.27 13.33
N ARG A 55 13.91 -8.52 14.44
CA ARG A 55 15.08 -7.67 14.74
C ARG A 55 16.26 -8.43 15.34
N ASN A 56 16.00 -9.52 16.05
CA ASN A 56 17.00 -10.23 16.85
C ASN A 56 17.46 -11.56 16.24
N ASN A 57 16.90 -11.96 15.09
CA ASN A 57 17.25 -13.19 14.40
C ASN A 57 17.63 -12.89 12.94
N ASP A 58 18.55 -13.68 12.40
CA ASP A 58 18.96 -13.59 11.00
C ASP A 58 17.86 -14.18 10.10
N LEU A 59 17.14 -13.32 9.38
CA LEU A 59 16.04 -13.74 8.51
C LEU A 59 16.52 -14.31 7.18
N SER A 60 17.81 -14.26 6.86
CA SER A 60 18.35 -15.01 5.72
C SER A 60 18.29 -16.54 5.94
N LEU A 61 18.17 -16.98 7.20
CA LEU A 61 18.00 -18.38 7.54
C LEU A 61 16.56 -18.85 7.34
N GLU A 62 16.39 -19.96 6.63
CA GLU A 62 15.07 -20.53 6.27
C GLU A 62 14.18 -20.82 7.48
N GLU A 63 14.75 -21.28 8.60
CA GLU A 63 13.98 -21.57 9.82
C GLU A 63 13.35 -20.30 10.43
N ASN A 64 14.09 -19.18 10.40
CA ASN A 64 13.61 -17.91 10.93
C ASN A 64 12.57 -17.30 10.00
N TYR A 65 12.79 -17.39 8.68
CA TYR A 65 11.81 -16.95 7.70
C TYR A 65 10.53 -17.79 7.75
N ALA A 66 10.63 -19.11 7.93
CA ALA A 66 9.48 -19.98 8.13
C ALA A 66 8.64 -19.59 9.38
N TYR A 67 9.30 -19.20 10.48
CA TYR A 67 8.61 -18.67 11.64
C TYR A 67 7.84 -17.38 11.30
N ILE A 68 8.47 -16.41 10.62
CA ILE A 68 7.77 -15.20 10.13
C ILE A 68 6.54 -15.58 9.31
N ARG A 69 6.67 -16.47 8.32
CA ARG A 69 5.56 -16.91 7.45
C ARG A 69 4.41 -17.58 8.22
N SER A 70 4.70 -18.14 9.40
CA SER A 70 3.67 -18.68 10.29
C SER A 70 2.88 -17.59 11.01
N LYS A 71 3.49 -16.42 11.27
CA LYS A 71 2.90 -15.31 12.03
C LYS A 71 2.26 -14.24 11.17
N MET A 72 2.62 -14.13 9.90
CA MET A 72 2.09 -13.12 8.99
C MET A 72 1.81 -13.65 7.60
N ASP A 73 0.87 -12.98 6.93
CA ASP A 73 0.59 -13.18 5.51
C ASP A 73 1.58 -12.33 4.70
N VAL A 74 2.70 -12.94 4.30
CA VAL A 74 3.80 -12.27 3.61
C VAL A 74 3.37 -11.70 2.27
N THR A 75 2.57 -12.44 1.51
CA THR A 75 2.02 -12.00 0.24
C THR A 75 1.16 -10.75 0.40
N ASN A 76 0.25 -10.73 1.38
CA ASN A 76 -0.53 -9.54 1.71
C ASN A 76 0.34 -8.35 2.14
N TYR A 77 1.41 -8.60 2.92
CA TYR A 77 2.34 -7.55 3.31
C TYR A 77 3.04 -6.93 2.12
N ILE A 78 3.57 -7.77 1.22
CA ILE A 78 4.21 -7.35 -0.02
C ILE A 78 3.24 -6.49 -0.85
N ASP A 79 1.97 -6.90 -0.99
CA ASP A 79 0.97 -6.13 -1.74
C ASP A 79 0.68 -4.77 -1.13
N ALA A 80 0.62 -4.70 0.19
CA ALA A 80 0.45 -3.43 0.91
C ALA A 80 1.66 -2.49 0.71
N LEU A 81 2.88 -3.03 0.65
CA LEU A 81 4.09 -2.27 0.30
C LEU A 81 4.03 -1.78 -1.16
N ILE A 82 3.72 -2.68 -2.10
CA ILE A 82 3.63 -2.37 -3.53
C ILE A 82 2.60 -1.25 -3.77
N ALA A 83 1.42 -1.33 -3.16
CA ALA A 83 0.39 -0.31 -3.29
C ALA A 83 0.88 1.07 -2.82
N GLN A 84 1.48 1.15 -1.62
CA GLN A 84 2.01 2.42 -1.10
C GLN A 84 3.15 2.99 -1.97
N ILE A 85 4.04 2.11 -2.47
CA ILE A 85 5.13 2.50 -3.36
C ILE A 85 4.60 2.99 -4.70
N TYR A 86 3.67 2.26 -5.32
CA TYR A 86 3.06 2.65 -6.58
C TYR A 86 2.33 3.99 -6.46
N PHE A 87 1.49 4.17 -5.44
CA PHE A 87 0.73 5.41 -5.21
C PHE A 87 1.61 6.62 -4.85
N ALA A 88 2.90 6.41 -4.60
CA ALA A 88 3.82 7.42 -4.08
C ALA A 88 3.33 8.05 -2.76
N GLN A 89 2.70 7.24 -1.90
CA GLN A 89 2.18 7.71 -0.61
C GLN A 89 3.33 8.15 0.29
N THR A 90 3.29 9.41 0.72
CA THR A 90 4.27 10.03 1.62
C THR A 90 3.87 9.88 3.10
N ASP A 91 2.58 9.67 3.39
CA ASP A 91 2.07 9.43 4.74
C ASP A 91 1.91 7.92 5.05
N GLN A 92 3.05 7.23 5.13
CA GLN A 92 3.12 5.78 5.33
C GLN A 92 2.68 5.32 6.73
N GLY A 93 2.38 6.26 7.62
CA GLY A 93 1.75 5.98 8.91
C GLY A 93 0.28 5.58 8.80
N ASN A 94 -0.36 5.80 7.65
CA ASN A 94 -1.74 5.43 7.36
C ASN A 94 -1.90 3.95 7.01
N ILE A 95 -1.46 3.14 7.96
CA ILE A 95 -1.51 1.69 7.90
C ILE A 95 -2.20 1.14 9.15
N ARG A 96 -3.03 0.14 8.94
CA ARG A 96 -3.56 -0.73 9.98
C ARG A 96 -3.11 -2.14 9.71
N TYR A 97 -3.04 -2.94 10.75
CA TYR A 97 -2.79 -4.36 10.62
C TYR A 97 -3.57 -5.10 11.68
N TRP A 98 -4.01 -6.29 11.32
CA TRP A 98 -4.91 -7.08 12.13
C TRP A 98 -4.54 -8.55 12.10
N ARG A 99 -4.96 -9.27 13.13
CA ARG A 99 -5.01 -10.75 13.13
C ARG A 99 -6.22 -11.22 13.91
N GLU A 100 -6.66 -12.43 13.60
CA GLU A 100 -7.55 -13.17 14.50
C GLU A 100 -6.77 -13.58 15.75
N GLN A 101 -7.39 -13.50 16.93
CA GLN A 101 -6.83 -14.03 18.17
C GLN A 101 -6.98 -15.55 18.22
N SER A 102 -6.16 -16.25 17.44
CA SER A 102 -6.06 -17.70 17.35
C SER A 102 -4.62 -18.13 17.07
N ASP A 103 -4.31 -19.41 17.30
CA ASP A 103 -2.97 -19.96 17.07
C ASP A 103 -2.57 -19.91 15.58
N GLU A 104 -3.56 -19.99 14.69
CA GLU A 104 -3.41 -19.90 13.23
C GLU A 104 -3.54 -18.46 12.70
N GLY A 105 -3.84 -17.49 13.57
CA GLY A 105 -4.15 -16.12 13.21
C GLY A 105 -2.91 -15.36 12.72
N LYS A 106 -2.87 -15.04 11.43
CA LYS A 106 -1.77 -14.29 10.79
C LYS A 106 -2.04 -12.79 10.74
N TRP A 107 -0.98 -12.00 10.93
CA TRP A 107 -1.01 -10.57 10.68
C TRP A 107 -1.22 -10.27 9.20
N ARG A 108 -2.13 -9.33 8.93
CA ARG A 108 -2.48 -8.79 7.61
C ARG A 108 -2.56 -7.27 7.68
N TRP A 109 -2.09 -6.60 6.64
CA TRP A 109 -2.03 -5.15 6.54
C TRP A 109 -3.17 -4.58 5.69
N LEU A 110 -3.63 -3.42 6.12
CA LEU A 110 -4.68 -2.62 5.52
C LEU A 110 -4.10 -1.22 5.28
N VAL A 111 -4.07 -0.82 4.02
CA VAL A 111 -3.72 0.54 3.63
C VAL A 111 -4.99 1.38 3.60
N TYR A 112 -4.94 2.57 4.18
CA TYR A 112 -6.05 3.52 4.15
C TYR A 112 -5.50 4.94 3.95
N ASP A 113 -6.40 5.90 3.74
CA ASP A 113 -6.05 7.33 3.61
C ASP A 113 -4.98 7.61 2.54
N LEU A 114 -5.35 7.35 1.28
CA LEU A 114 -4.49 7.43 0.10
C LEU A 114 -4.67 8.72 -0.72
N ASP A 115 -5.28 9.75 -0.14
CA ASP A 115 -5.53 11.05 -0.78
C ASP A 115 -4.26 11.87 -1.03
N TRP A 116 -3.15 11.53 -0.35
CA TRP A 116 -1.80 12.03 -0.62
C TRP A 116 -1.02 11.23 -1.68
N GLY A 117 -1.61 10.16 -2.21
CA GLY A 117 -1.09 9.46 -3.37
C GLY A 117 -1.39 10.20 -4.68
N PHE A 118 -0.72 9.81 -5.77
CA PHE A 118 -0.99 10.31 -7.13
C PHE A 118 -0.78 11.83 -7.36
N TRP A 119 -0.21 12.55 -6.40
CA TRP A 119 0.17 13.95 -6.58
C TRP A 119 1.29 14.08 -7.63
N PRO A 120 1.19 15.01 -8.59
CA PRO A 120 2.22 15.21 -9.61
C PRO A 120 3.61 15.47 -9.04
N SER A 121 3.69 16.21 -7.93
CA SER A 121 4.94 16.48 -7.20
C SER A 121 5.59 15.22 -6.63
N HIS A 122 4.83 14.13 -6.46
CA HIS A 122 5.32 12.86 -5.91
C HIS A 122 5.68 11.84 -6.98
N LEU A 123 5.50 12.17 -8.27
CA LEU A 123 5.70 11.23 -9.39
C LEU A 123 7.07 10.56 -9.37
N HIS A 124 8.13 11.30 -8.99
CA HIS A 124 9.50 10.79 -8.93
C HIS A 124 9.95 10.39 -7.51
N ASN A 125 9.06 10.43 -6.50
CA ASN A 125 9.42 10.05 -5.15
C ASN A 125 9.87 8.58 -5.10
N ASN A 126 11.03 8.34 -4.51
CA ASN A 126 11.53 6.99 -4.27
C ASN A 126 10.96 6.43 -2.95
N THR A 127 9.66 6.12 -3.00
CA THR A 127 8.92 5.55 -1.86
C THR A 127 9.49 4.20 -1.42
N LEU A 128 10.05 3.42 -2.35
CA LEU A 128 10.77 2.17 -2.04
C LEU A 128 11.96 2.42 -1.11
N ALA A 129 12.79 3.42 -1.40
CA ALA A 129 13.91 3.79 -0.53
C ALA A 129 13.41 4.24 0.86
N SER A 130 12.31 5.00 0.91
CA SER A 130 11.68 5.43 2.17
C SER A 130 11.22 4.24 3.03
N MET A 131 10.47 3.31 2.43
CA MET A 131 9.89 2.15 3.13
C MET A 131 10.91 1.05 3.47
N THR A 132 12.14 1.17 2.96
CA THR A 132 13.26 0.24 3.21
C THR A 132 14.44 0.93 3.90
N ASN A 133 14.22 2.13 4.46
CA ASN A 133 15.23 2.89 5.19
C ASN A 133 15.34 2.36 6.63
N PRO A 134 16.49 1.87 7.10
CA PRO A 134 16.65 1.37 8.49
C PRO A 134 16.40 2.42 9.57
N ALA A 135 16.48 3.72 9.25
CA ALA A 135 16.20 4.77 10.21
C ALA A 135 14.69 5.04 10.41
N GLY A 136 13.83 4.42 9.60
CA GLY A 136 12.38 4.65 9.57
C GLY A 136 11.95 5.58 8.42
N THR A 137 10.65 5.89 8.40
CA THR A 137 9.98 6.65 7.33
C THR A 137 8.95 7.63 7.87
N GLY A 138 8.34 8.42 6.99
CA GLY A 138 7.42 9.50 7.35
C GLY A 138 8.12 10.70 8.01
N VAL A 139 7.32 11.59 8.61
CA VAL A 139 7.85 12.80 9.27
C VAL A 139 8.80 12.40 10.39
N GLN A 140 10.02 12.96 10.36
CA GLN A 140 11.10 12.66 11.31
C GLN A 140 11.46 11.17 11.41
N GLN A 141 11.22 10.38 10.36
CA GLN A 141 11.47 8.93 10.34
C GLN A 141 10.74 8.18 11.47
N SER A 142 9.60 8.72 11.90
CA SER A 142 8.86 8.21 13.05
C SER A 142 8.16 6.87 12.80
N VAL A 143 7.91 6.50 11.54
CA VAL A 143 7.26 5.22 11.20
C VAL A 143 8.32 4.14 11.07
N ASP A 144 8.13 3.05 11.82
CA ASP A 144 9.07 1.94 11.85
C ASP A 144 9.04 1.11 10.55
N THR A 145 10.23 0.80 10.04
CA THR A 145 10.45 0.01 8.82
C THR A 145 11.21 -1.29 9.11
N SER A 146 11.44 -1.61 10.38
CA SER A 146 12.36 -2.68 10.80
C SER A 146 11.91 -4.04 10.28
N LEU A 147 10.60 -4.30 10.22
CA LEU A 147 10.07 -5.52 9.61
C LEU A 147 10.50 -5.65 8.14
N THR A 148 10.25 -4.64 7.31
CA THR A 148 10.66 -4.64 5.90
C THR A 148 12.17 -4.80 5.75
N VAL A 149 12.95 -4.05 6.54
CA VAL A 149 14.41 -4.04 6.45
C VAL A 149 15.01 -5.42 6.75
N ASN A 150 14.49 -6.12 7.76
CA ASN A 150 14.96 -7.45 8.09
C ASN A 150 14.45 -8.50 7.08
N LEU A 151 13.21 -8.39 6.59
CA LEU A 151 12.68 -9.32 5.59
C LEU A 151 13.48 -9.28 4.28
N LEU A 152 14.00 -8.12 3.89
CA LEU A 152 14.86 -7.97 2.70
C LEU A 152 16.22 -8.67 2.81
N GLN A 153 16.59 -9.22 3.97
CA GLN A 153 17.78 -10.08 4.09
C GLN A 153 17.52 -11.49 3.54
N ASN A 154 16.26 -11.88 3.39
CA ASN A 154 15.86 -13.16 2.83
C ASN A 154 15.70 -13.08 1.31
N GLU A 155 16.38 -13.97 0.59
CA GLU A 155 16.36 -13.99 -0.88
C GLU A 155 14.97 -14.37 -1.42
N ASP A 156 14.25 -15.31 -0.77
CA ASP A 156 12.91 -15.70 -1.18
C ASP A 156 11.90 -14.56 -1.02
N PHE A 157 11.98 -13.81 0.09
CA PHE A 157 11.15 -12.61 0.27
C PHE A 157 11.44 -11.56 -0.81
N THR A 158 12.71 -11.34 -1.12
CA THR A 158 13.12 -10.36 -2.12
C THR A 158 12.67 -10.77 -3.52
N ALA A 159 12.79 -12.06 -3.86
CA ALA A 159 12.32 -12.62 -5.11
C ALA A 159 10.78 -12.49 -5.24
N GLU A 160 10.02 -12.86 -4.20
CA GLU A 160 8.56 -12.72 -4.18
C GLU A 160 8.16 -11.24 -4.32
N LEU A 161 8.85 -10.32 -3.63
CA LEU A 161 8.60 -8.88 -3.76
C LEU A 161 8.75 -8.39 -5.21
N ILE A 162 9.84 -8.78 -5.89
CA ILE A 162 10.10 -8.39 -7.28
C ILE A 162 9.08 -9.02 -8.23
N GLU A 163 8.77 -10.31 -8.07
CA GLU A 163 7.78 -11.01 -8.90
C GLU A 163 6.40 -10.38 -8.74
N ARG A 164 5.98 -10.08 -7.52
CA ARG A 164 4.69 -9.44 -7.24
C ARG A 164 4.65 -8.00 -7.77
N PHE A 165 5.75 -7.26 -7.70
CA PHE A 165 5.85 -5.95 -8.37
C PHE A 165 5.65 -6.09 -9.88
N ALA A 166 6.32 -7.05 -10.51
CA ALA A 166 6.18 -7.30 -11.95
C ALA A 166 4.74 -7.67 -12.33
N TYR A 167 4.09 -8.54 -11.54
CA TYR A 167 2.68 -8.87 -11.72
C TYR A 167 1.79 -7.64 -11.59
N HIS A 168 1.88 -6.88 -10.49
CA HIS A 168 1.00 -5.76 -10.23
C HIS A 168 1.18 -4.62 -11.24
N LEU A 169 2.41 -4.28 -11.65
CA LEU A 169 2.64 -3.22 -12.64
C LEU A 169 2.08 -3.55 -14.03
N ASN A 170 1.92 -4.85 -14.36
CA ASN A 170 1.37 -5.29 -15.64
C ASN A 170 -0.11 -5.68 -15.59
N ASN A 171 -0.70 -5.89 -14.39
CA ASN A 171 -2.07 -6.37 -14.25
C ASN A 171 -2.92 -5.39 -13.45
N THR A 172 -2.67 -5.28 -12.14
CA THR A 172 -3.49 -4.47 -11.23
C THR A 172 -3.34 -2.97 -11.48
N PHE A 173 -2.10 -2.55 -11.70
CA PHE A 173 -1.65 -1.17 -11.89
C PHE A 173 -1.15 -0.91 -13.31
N ALA A 174 -1.55 -1.77 -14.26
CA ALA A 174 -1.33 -1.53 -15.68
C ALA A 174 -1.86 -0.15 -16.05
N SER A 175 -1.04 0.65 -16.75
CA SER A 175 -1.34 2.06 -17.05
C SER A 175 -2.72 2.25 -17.67
N GLU A 176 -3.08 1.44 -18.67
CA GLU A 176 -4.38 1.51 -19.35
C GLU A 176 -5.52 1.24 -18.36
N ARG A 177 -5.44 0.16 -17.58
CA ARG A 177 -6.46 -0.19 -16.57
C ARG A 177 -6.68 0.94 -15.57
N VAL A 178 -5.60 1.58 -15.09
CA VAL A 178 -5.69 2.66 -14.10
C VAL A 178 -6.25 3.93 -14.75
N VAL A 179 -5.81 4.28 -15.95
CA VAL A 179 -6.34 5.42 -16.74
C VAL A 179 -7.84 5.25 -17.00
N ASP A 180 -8.27 4.05 -17.39
CA ASP A 180 -9.69 3.73 -17.63
C ASP A 180 -10.49 3.81 -16.33
N ARG A 181 -9.94 3.31 -15.22
CA ARG A 181 -10.59 3.44 -13.91
C ARG A 181 -10.75 4.89 -13.48
N ILE A 182 -9.75 5.75 -13.72
CA ILE A 182 -9.83 7.19 -13.47
C ILE A 182 -10.96 7.82 -14.30
N ALA A 183 -11.05 7.49 -15.59
CA ALA A 183 -12.11 8.00 -16.47
C ALA A 183 -13.50 7.59 -15.97
N ILE A 184 -13.71 6.29 -15.69
CA ILE A 184 -14.99 5.79 -15.17
C ILE A 184 -15.40 6.51 -13.87
N LEU A 185 -14.46 6.72 -12.94
CA LEU A 185 -14.75 7.40 -11.68
C LEU A 185 -15.05 8.89 -11.87
N ALA A 186 -14.38 9.56 -12.82
CA ALA A 186 -14.66 10.95 -13.16
C ALA A 186 -16.05 11.10 -13.80
N ASP A 187 -16.39 10.24 -14.77
CA ASP A 187 -17.69 10.26 -15.46
C ASP A 187 -18.85 10.06 -14.47
N ASN A 188 -18.68 9.19 -13.47
CA ASN A 188 -19.69 8.95 -12.43
C ASN A 188 -20.05 10.19 -11.61
N ILE A 189 -19.14 11.17 -11.51
CA ILE A 189 -19.35 12.37 -10.69
C ILE A 189 -19.46 13.66 -11.51
N GLU A 190 -19.18 13.61 -12.81
CA GLU A 190 -19.09 14.78 -13.69
C GLU A 190 -20.31 15.69 -13.59
N SER A 191 -21.51 15.09 -13.69
CA SER A 191 -22.77 15.84 -13.65
C SER A 191 -23.02 16.58 -12.33
N GLU A 192 -22.41 16.13 -11.22
CA GLU A 192 -22.52 16.77 -9.91
C GLU A 192 -21.44 17.84 -9.67
N MET A 193 -20.38 17.86 -10.47
CA MET A 193 -19.26 18.79 -10.31
C MET A 193 -19.66 20.27 -10.37
N PRO A 194 -20.58 20.72 -11.25
CA PRO A 194 -21.02 22.12 -11.23
C PRO A 194 -21.62 22.55 -9.88
N ARG A 195 -22.39 21.68 -9.21
CA ARG A 195 -22.99 21.96 -7.90
C ARG A 195 -21.96 21.92 -6.78
N GLN A 196 -21.01 20.98 -6.87
CA GLN A 196 -19.84 20.92 -5.98
C GLN A 196 -19.04 22.23 -6.05
N ILE A 197 -18.78 22.72 -7.27
CA ILE A 197 -18.02 23.94 -7.54
C ILE A 197 -18.78 25.19 -7.09
N ASP A 198 -20.09 25.28 -7.34
CA ASP A 198 -20.93 26.40 -6.89
C ASP A 198 -20.88 26.55 -5.36
N ARG A 199 -20.87 25.42 -4.64
CA ARG A 199 -20.83 25.42 -3.18
C ARG A 199 -19.44 25.67 -2.59
N TRP A 200 -18.41 24.97 -3.09
CA TRP A 200 -17.09 24.90 -2.45
C TRP A 200 -15.98 25.64 -3.23
N GLY A 201 -16.32 26.20 -4.39
CA GLY A 201 -15.37 26.85 -5.30
C GLY A 201 -14.62 25.88 -6.22
N GLY A 202 -13.77 26.44 -7.08
CA GLY A 202 -13.04 25.70 -8.11
C GLY A 202 -13.51 26.07 -9.52
N SER A 203 -13.16 25.26 -10.51
CA SER A 203 -13.69 25.37 -11.87
C SER A 203 -13.70 24.01 -12.56
N MET A 204 -14.55 23.86 -13.57
CA MET A 204 -14.58 22.65 -14.39
C MET A 204 -13.24 22.44 -15.09
N GLU A 205 -12.57 23.51 -15.55
CA GLU A 205 -11.25 23.36 -16.20
C GLU A 205 -10.19 22.86 -15.21
N ARG A 206 -10.24 23.32 -13.95
CA ARG A 206 -9.34 22.81 -12.91
C ARG A 206 -9.57 21.33 -12.66
N TRP A 207 -10.82 20.92 -12.51
CA TRP A 207 -11.17 19.53 -12.25
C TRP A 207 -10.75 18.61 -13.41
N GLN A 208 -11.00 19.01 -14.66
CA GLN A 208 -10.54 18.27 -15.86
C GLN A 208 -9.01 18.18 -15.93
N ARG A 209 -8.29 19.25 -15.57
CA ARG A 209 -6.83 19.23 -15.50
C ARG A 209 -6.32 18.29 -14.41
N GLU A 210 -6.97 18.24 -13.24
CA GLU A 210 -6.62 17.31 -12.16
C GLU A 210 -6.84 15.85 -12.59
N ILE A 211 -7.89 15.55 -13.37
CA ILE A 211 -8.10 14.22 -13.97
C ILE A 211 -6.95 13.83 -14.89
N GLU A 212 -6.52 14.73 -15.79
CA GLU A 212 -5.39 14.45 -16.68
C GLU A 212 -4.07 14.28 -15.91
N GLN A 213 -3.86 15.03 -14.83
CA GLN A 213 -2.71 14.83 -13.94
C GLN A 213 -2.69 13.43 -13.31
N LEU A 214 -3.85 12.90 -12.89
CA LEU A 214 -3.95 11.52 -12.39
C LEU A 214 -3.60 10.50 -13.48
N LYS A 215 -4.07 10.71 -14.71
CA LYS A 215 -3.77 9.83 -15.86
C LYS A 215 -2.29 9.89 -16.24
N ASP A 216 -1.68 11.07 -16.24
CA ASP A 216 -0.26 11.24 -16.53
C ASP A 216 0.63 10.58 -15.47
N PHE A 217 0.22 10.64 -14.19
CA PHE A 217 0.86 9.89 -13.13
C PHE A 217 0.76 8.38 -13.39
N ALA A 218 -0.44 7.87 -13.68
CA ALA A 218 -0.67 6.45 -13.96
C ALA A 218 0.19 5.91 -15.11
N ARG A 219 0.36 6.71 -16.18
CA ARG A 219 1.16 6.34 -17.37
C ARG A 219 2.65 6.25 -17.06
N GLN A 220 3.18 7.16 -16.24
CA GLN A 220 4.62 7.31 -16.02
C GLN A 220 5.15 6.53 -14.82
N ARG A 221 4.33 6.38 -13.78
CA ARG A 221 4.76 5.81 -12.50
C ARG A 221 5.33 4.39 -12.59
N PRO A 222 4.78 3.44 -13.37
CA PRO A 222 5.32 2.09 -13.47
C PRO A 222 6.81 2.07 -13.87
N LEU A 223 7.18 2.78 -14.92
CA LEU A 223 8.57 2.84 -15.41
C LEU A 223 9.52 3.45 -14.38
N ILE A 224 9.07 4.48 -13.65
CA ILE A 224 9.85 5.11 -12.58
C ILE A 224 10.08 4.12 -11.42
N VAL A 225 9.04 3.40 -11.01
CA VAL A 225 9.14 2.40 -9.94
C VAL A 225 10.05 1.24 -10.36
N MET A 226 9.96 0.78 -11.61
CA MET A 226 10.89 -0.21 -12.18
C MET A 226 12.34 0.26 -12.08
N GLY A 227 12.64 1.52 -12.42
CA GLY A 227 13.98 2.08 -12.24
C GLY A 227 14.45 2.13 -10.78
N HIS A 228 13.55 2.40 -9.84
CA HIS A 228 13.87 2.32 -8.40
C HIS A 228 14.18 0.89 -7.96
N LEU A 229 13.40 -0.10 -8.42
CA LEU A 229 13.60 -1.52 -8.13
C LEU A 229 14.95 -2.00 -8.69
N GLN A 230 15.21 -1.71 -9.96
CA GLN A 230 16.48 -2.05 -10.63
C GLN A 230 17.68 -1.53 -9.82
N LYS A 231 17.63 -0.26 -9.42
CA LYS A 231 18.72 0.36 -8.64
C LYS A 231 18.84 -0.22 -7.22
N LYS A 232 17.73 -0.46 -6.53
CA LYS A 232 17.72 -0.94 -5.14
C LYS A 232 18.25 -2.37 -5.03
N PHE A 233 17.86 -3.24 -5.96
CA PHE A 233 18.20 -4.65 -5.97
C PHE A 233 19.34 -5.01 -6.94
N GLN A 234 19.92 -4.02 -7.61
CA GLN A 234 21.01 -4.19 -8.58
C GLN A 234 20.68 -5.17 -9.71
N LEU A 235 19.41 -5.16 -10.15
CA LEU A 235 18.94 -6.06 -11.20
C LEU A 235 19.64 -5.76 -12.53
N SER A 236 20.18 -6.82 -13.14
CA SER A 236 20.69 -6.81 -14.51
C SER A 236 19.58 -6.49 -15.51
N ASN A 237 19.95 -6.15 -16.75
CA ASN A 237 18.96 -5.93 -17.81
C ASN A 237 18.20 -7.23 -18.11
N GLU A 238 18.85 -8.38 -17.96
CA GLU A 238 18.25 -9.71 -18.11
C GLU A 238 17.20 -9.98 -17.02
N GLU A 239 17.49 -9.66 -15.76
CA GLU A 239 16.52 -9.82 -14.65
C GLU A 239 15.34 -8.87 -14.78
N MET A 240 15.55 -7.67 -15.33
CA MET A 240 14.47 -6.72 -15.60
C MET A 240 13.44 -7.22 -16.61
N ALA A 241 13.76 -8.26 -17.41
CA ALA A 241 12.81 -8.87 -18.34
C ALA A 241 11.56 -9.46 -17.64
N ILE A 242 11.61 -9.74 -16.32
CA ILE A 242 10.44 -10.18 -15.55
C ILE A 242 9.27 -9.18 -15.64
N PHE A 243 9.57 -7.88 -15.77
CA PHE A 243 8.56 -6.83 -15.90
C PHE A 243 7.93 -6.79 -17.31
N GLU A 244 8.52 -7.45 -18.30
CA GLU A 244 7.97 -7.53 -19.67
C GLU A 244 7.18 -8.82 -19.88
N GLN A 245 7.49 -9.88 -19.13
CA GLN A 245 6.84 -11.19 -19.25
C GLN A 245 5.33 -11.15 -18.98
N TRP A 246 4.88 -10.23 -18.13
CA TRP A 246 3.48 -10.08 -17.77
C TRP A 246 2.70 -9.13 -18.68
N ALA A 247 3.36 -8.37 -19.55
CA ALA A 247 2.69 -7.46 -20.50
C ALA A 247 1.95 -8.22 -21.63
N ASN A 248 2.26 -9.50 -21.82
CA ASN A 248 1.83 -10.33 -22.96
C ASN A 248 0.97 -11.54 -22.57
N ARG A 249 0.41 -11.57 -21.35
CA ARG A 249 -0.52 -12.62 -20.88
C ARG A 249 -1.89 -12.04 -20.61
#